data_AF-A0A2S9G692-F1
#
_entry.id   AF-A0A2S9G692-F1
#
_cell.length_a   1.000
_cell.length_b   1.000
_cell.length_c   1.000
_cell.angle_alpha   90.00
_cell.angle_beta   90.00
_cell.angle_gamma   90.00
#
_symmetry.space_group_name_H-M   'P 1'
#
loop_
_entity.id
_entity.type
_entity.pdbx_description
1 polymer ?
#
loop_
_entity_poly.entity_id
_entity_poly.type
_entity_poly.pdbx_seq_one_letter_code
_entity_poly.pdbx_strand_id
1 'polypeptide(L)'
;GLGSPHRHDALTVLQQYLGKLEVPPQRRMLAAFGPRALRVARERFAGAMPMLFTPEYTTVARRSIGDDRTLSVGLYAVLDEDPVR
;
A
#
# COMPACT_ATOMS: atom_id res chain seq x y z
N GLY A 1 -7.44 -6.23 -3.97
CA GLY A 1 -7.84 -7.63 -3.94
C GLY A 1 -7.95 -8.16 -5.36
N LEU A 2 -8.18 -9.46 -5.53
CA LEU A 2 -8.89 -9.95 -6.72
C LEU A 2 -10.11 -9.03 -6.91
N GLY A 3 -10.10 -8.16 -7.92
CA GLY A 3 -11.14 -7.14 -8.10
C GLY A 3 -10.72 -5.66 -8.03
N SER A 4 -9.49 -5.27 -8.36
CA SER A 4 -9.30 -3.89 -8.82
C SER A 4 -10.02 -3.74 -10.16
N PRO A 5 -10.91 -2.75 -10.36
CA PRO A 5 -11.48 -2.54 -11.66
C PRO A 5 -10.35 -2.10 -12.59
N HIS A 6 -10.15 -2.80 -13.71
CA HIS A 6 -9.15 -2.48 -14.75
C HIS A 6 -9.56 -1.22 -15.54
N ARG A 7 -9.97 -0.16 -14.84
CA ARG A 7 -10.24 1.15 -15.41
C ARG A 7 -8.91 1.87 -15.54
N HIS A 8 -8.59 2.32 -16.74
CA HIS A 8 -7.36 3.07 -17.00
C HIS A 8 -7.25 4.36 -16.15
N ASP A 9 -8.39 4.88 -15.66
CA ASP A 9 -8.55 6.12 -14.91
C ASP A 9 -8.72 5.92 -13.38
N ALA A 10 -8.62 4.69 -12.86
CA ALA A 10 -8.92 4.40 -11.45
C ALA A 10 -8.11 5.26 -10.46
N LEU A 11 -6.82 5.49 -10.74
CA LEU A 11 -5.97 6.35 -9.89
C LEU A 11 -6.33 7.84 -10.02
N THR A 12 -6.86 8.28 -11.16
CA THR A 12 -7.35 9.65 -11.34
C THR A 12 -8.59 9.87 -10.48
N VAL A 13 -9.55 8.95 -10.53
CA VAL A 13 -10.77 8.99 -9.71
C VAL A 13 -10.42 8.97 -8.21
N LEU A 14 -9.48 8.10 -7.80
CA LEU A 14 -8.99 8.08 -6.43
C LEU A 14 -8.44 9.46 -6.01
N GLN A 15 -7.60 10.08 -6.84
CA GLN A 15 -7.02 11.38 -6.52
C GLN A 15 -8.05 12.50 -6.41
N GLN A 16 -9.08 12.49 -7.27
CA GLN A 16 -10.21 13.42 -7.18
C GLN A 16 -10.96 13.23 -5.86
N TYR A 17 -11.23 11.98 -5.47
CA TYR A 17 -11.87 11.67 -4.19
C TYR A 17 -11.02 12.14 -2.99
N LEU A 18 -9.70 11.92 -3.03
CA LEU A 18 -8.79 12.37 -1.96
C LEU A 18 -8.74 13.89 -1.77
N GLY A 19 -9.11 14.66 -2.79
CA GLY A 19 -9.27 16.12 -2.70
C GLY A 19 -10.53 16.57 -1.98
N LYS A 20 -11.54 15.71 -1.88
CA LYS A 20 -12.82 15.96 -1.19
C LYS A 20 -12.87 15.33 0.21
N LEU A 21 -11.89 14.50 0.54
CA LEU A 21 -11.86 13.75 1.79
C LEU A 21 -11.38 14.63 2.95
N GLU A 22 -12.18 14.74 4.01
CA GLU A 22 -11.88 15.55 5.20
C GLU A 22 -10.79 14.95 6.10
N VAL A 23 -10.52 13.65 5.99
CA VAL A 23 -9.45 12.97 6.74
C VAL A 23 -8.10 13.53 6.27
N PRO A 24 -7.17 14.00 7.11
CA PRO A 24 -5.89 14.55 6.64
C PRO A 24 -4.95 13.46 6.08
N PRO A 25 -4.04 13.77 5.13
CA PRO A 25 -3.13 12.79 4.50
C PRO A 25 -2.36 11.90 5.49
N GLN A 26 -1.93 12.45 6.61
CA GLN A 26 -1.16 11.78 7.68
C GLN A 26 -1.96 10.70 8.42
N ARG A 27 -3.28 10.64 8.21
CA ARG A 27 -4.18 9.62 8.78
C ARG A 27 -4.75 8.68 7.72
N ARG A 28 -4.19 8.68 6.50
CA ARG A 28 -4.64 7.82 5.39
C ARG A 28 -3.59 6.75 5.10
N MET A 29 -4.03 5.52 4.85
CA MET A 29 -3.20 4.42 4.33
C MET A 29 -3.76 3.93 2.99
N LEU A 30 -2.87 3.63 2.03
CA LEU A 30 -3.29 3.12 0.72
C LEU A 30 -2.92 1.65 0.55
N ALA A 31 -3.89 0.84 0.16
CA ALA A 31 -3.65 -0.53 -0.31
C ALA A 31 -3.00 -0.50 -1.71
N ALA A 32 -1.66 -0.41 -1.74
CA ALA A 32 -0.89 -0.10 -2.94
C ALA A 32 -0.24 -1.35 -3.56
N PHE A 33 -0.83 -1.87 -4.63
CA PHE A 33 -0.39 -3.09 -5.33
C PHE A 33 0.24 -2.79 -6.70
N GLY A 34 1.27 -1.93 -6.70
CA GLY A 34 2.07 -1.67 -7.90
C GLY A 34 2.70 -0.27 -7.93
N PRO A 35 3.60 -0.01 -8.88
CA PRO A 35 4.45 1.19 -8.86
C PRO A 35 3.68 2.50 -8.84
N ARG A 36 2.61 2.61 -9.64
CA ARG A 36 1.79 3.83 -9.71
C ARG A 36 1.01 4.07 -8.40
N ALA A 37 0.52 3.01 -7.76
CA ALA A 37 -0.19 3.13 -6.48
C ALA A 37 0.78 3.48 -5.34
N LEU A 38 1.99 2.90 -5.34
CA LEU A 38 3.04 3.24 -4.37
C LEU A 38 3.45 4.72 -4.49
N ARG A 39 3.55 5.24 -5.72
CA ARG A 39 3.79 6.67 -5.94
C ARG A 39 2.67 7.55 -5.37
N VAL A 40 1.41 7.19 -5.59
CA VAL A 40 0.27 7.90 -4.98
C VAL A 40 0.32 7.83 -3.45
N ALA A 41 0.69 6.68 -2.89
CA ALA A 41 0.85 6.52 -1.44
C ALA A 41 1.90 7.49 -0.87
N ARG A 42 3.05 7.61 -1.53
CA ARG A 42 4.11 8.57 -1.16
C ARG A 42 3.61 10.02 -1.11
N GLU A 43 2.86 10.40 -2.14
CA GLU A 43 2.45 11.79 -2.38
C GLU A 43 1.27 12.21 -1.50
N ARG A 44 0.32 11.31 -1.21
CA ARG A 44 -1.02 11.69 -0.69
C ARG A 44 -1.46 10.94 0.57
N PHE A 45 -0.64 10.02 1.09
CA PHE A 45 -0.96 9.19 2.24
C PHE A 45 0.17 9.20 3.27
N ALA A 46 -0.13 8.73 4.48
CA ALA A 46 0.85 8.48 5.53
C ALA A 46 1.76 7.29 5.19
N GLY A 47 1.26 6.40 4.34
CA GLY A 47 1.94 5.16 4.01
C GLY A 47 1.17 4.24 3.08
N ALA A 48 1.76 3.07 2.87
CA ALA A 48 1.22 2.00 2.04
C ALA A 48 1.01 0.72 2.86
N MET A 49 -0.07 0.01 2.52
CA MET A 49 -0.38 -1.31 3.06
C MET A 49 -0.51 -2.34 1.91
N PRO A 50 0.61 -2.80 1.33
CA PRO A 50 0.57 -3.95 0.42
C PRO A 50 0.30 -5.25 1.18
N MET A 51 0.03 -6.31 0.43
CA MET A 51 -0.20 -7.65 0.97
C MET A 51 0.54 -8.67 0.13
N LEU A 52 1.14 -9.67 0.77
CA LEU A 52 1.87 -10.78 0.13
C LEU A 52 2.98 -10.34 -0.82
N PHE A 53 3.71 -9.29 -0.45
CA PHE A 53 4.97 -8.93 -1.14
C PHE A 53 6.10 -9.84 -0.66
N THR A 54 6.98 -10.24 -1.57
CA THR A 54 8.23 -10.90 -1.20
C THR A 54 9.15 -9.92 -0.44
N PRO A 55 10.19 -10.39 0.27
CA PRO A 55 11.19 -9.51 0.90
C PRO A 55 11.86 -8.54 -0.10
N GLU A 56 12.17 -9.01 -1.31
CA GLU A 56 12.79 -8.20 -2.36
C GLU A 56 11.84 -7.11 -2.83
N TYR A 57 10.57 -7.44 -3.04
CA TYR A 57 9.58 -6.47 -3.48
C TYR A 57 9.19 -5.50 -2.36
N THR A 58 9.25 -5.92 -1.10
CA THR A 58 9.14 -5.05 0.08
C THR A 58 10.25 -3.99 0.08
N THR A 59 11.48 -4.37 -0.28
CA THR A 59 12.60 -3.43 -0.42
C THR A 59 12.36 -2.42 -1.55
N VAL A 60 11.82 -2.86 -2.68
CA VAL A 60 11.41 -1.97 -3.79
C VAL A 60 10.29 -1.02 -3.34
N ALA A 61 9.31 -1.51 -2.61
CA ALA A 61 8.20 -0.71 -2.08
C ALA A 61 8.69 0.36 -1.09
N ARG A 62 9.61 0.00 -0.18
CA ARG A 62 10.27 0.93 0.74
C ARG A 62 10.94 2.08 -0.01
N ARG A 63 11.80 1.77 -1.00
CA ARG A 63 12.44 2.79 -1.83
C ARG A 63 11.44 3.67 -2.58
N SER A 64 10.32 3.09 -3.01
CA SER A 64 9.29 3.81 -3.77
C SER A 64 8.52 4.83 -2.94
N ILE A 65 8.27 4.53 -1.64
CA ILE A 65 7.50 5.42 -0.77
C ILE A 65 8.36 6.35 0.09
N GLY A 66 9.65 6.08 0.23
CA GLY A 66 10.59 6.85 1.06
C GLY A 66 10.60 6.40 2.53
N ASP A 67 11.55 6.90 3.30
CA ASP A 67 11.79 6.44 4.68
C ASP A 67 10.78 7.05 5.68
N ASP A 68 10.27 8.24 5.40
CA ASP A 68 9.32 8.96 6.27
C ASP A 68 7.89 8.41 6.22
N ARG A 69 7.62 7.44 5.34
CA ARG A 69 6.27 6.85 5.15
C ARG A 69 6.16 5.50 5.82
N THR A 70 4.98 5.20 6.37
CA THR A 70 4.72 3.88 6.94
C THR A 70 4.60 2.84 5.82
N LEU A 71 5.30 1.71 5.96
CA LEU A 71 5.11 0.53 5.11
C LEU A 71 4.64 -0.61 5.99
N SER A 72 3.39 -1.03 5.83
CA SER A 72 2.80 -2.15 6.58
C SER A 72 2.52 -3.30 5.62
N VAL A 73 3.31 -4.37 5.66
CA VAL A 73 3.14 -5.50 4.74
C VAL A 73 2.23 -6.54 5.38
N GLY A 74 1.05 -6.75 4.80
CA GLY A 74 0.15 -7.82 5.23
C GLY A 74 0.66 -9.19 4.78
N LEU A 75 0.87 -10.10 5.73
CA LEU A 75 1.26 -11.49 5.50
C LEU A 75 0.25 -12.42 6.16
N TYR A 76 0.02 -13.57 5.55
CA TYR A 76 -0.63 -14.67 6.26
C TYR A 76 0.40 -15.33 7.15
N ALA A 77 -0.03 -15.66 8.37
CA ALA A 77 0.76 -16.41 9.32
C ALA A 77 -0.11 -17.56 9.85
N VAL A 78 0.52 -18.69 10.12
CA VAL A 78 -0.05 -19.79 10.88
C VAL A 78 0.73 -19.85 12.17
N LEU A 79 0.02 -19.89 13.30
CA LEU A 79 0.64 -20.08 14.60
C LEU A 79 0.80 -21.59 14.82
N ASP A 80 2.03 -22.01 15.14
CA ASP A 80 2.36 -23.36 15.58
C ASP A 80 3.19 -23.26 16.86
N GLU A 81 3.01 -24.21 17.76
CA GLU A 81 3.80 -24.32 18.99
C GLU A 81 5.09 -25.15 18.77
N ASP A 82 5.14 -25.96 17.70
CA ASP A 82 6.30 -26.75 17.31
C ASP A 82 7.16 -26.00 16.28
N PRO A 83 8.36 -25.47 16.65
CA PRO A 83 9.18 -24.66 15.77
C PRO A 83 9.92 -25.44 14.67
N VAL A 84 9.86 -26.78 14.66
CA VAL A 84 10.56 -27.64 13.68
C VAL A 84 9.64 -28.28 12.63
N ARG A 85 8.34 -28.00 12.68
CA ARG A 85 7.35 -28.46 11.70
C ARG A 85 7.13 -27.45 10.58
#